data_AF-A0A9P5YTG5-F1
#
_entry.id   AF-A0A9P5YTG5-F1
#
_cell.length_a   1.000
_cell.length_b   1.000
_cell.length_c   1.000
_cell.angle_alpha   90.00
_cell.angle_beta   90.00
_cell.angle_gamma   90.00
#
_symmetry.space_group_name_H-M   'P 1'
#
loop_
_entity.id
_entity.type
_entity.pdbx_description
1 polymer ?
#
loop_
_entity_poly.entity_id
_entity_poly.type
_entity_poly.pdbx_seq_one_letter_code
_entity_poly.pdbx_strand_id
1 'polypeptide(L)'
;MLYSIVIITFLIQICVSNASHSSTIIFRRKESVSDPQNWVKIGKPPANQTISLRISLPQPGFSTLERHISEVSDPTHLRYGMYLSKEDVESIVSPPLDSVNAVNLWLGDNGIKERDCHRSPAGDWVKITIPVAQAERLLNTTYYIWKHTVDGDVLVRTLEYSLPPTVYSHVTHIQPTMMFARLRCQALTLF
;
A
#
# COMPACT_ATOMS: atom_id res chain seq x y z
N MET A 1 -33.14 17.53 74.88
CA MET A 1 -33.83 18.08 73.70
C MET A 1 -32.83 18.95 72.93
N LEU A 2 -32.91 18.88 71.61
CA LEU A 2 -32.16 19.63 70.57
C LEU A 2 -30.82 19.04 70.06
N TYR A 3 -30.90 18.52 68.81
CA TYR A 3 -30.02 18.73 67.63
C TYR A 3 -28.50 18.47 67.76
N SER A 4 -27.72 18.01 66.78
CA SER A 4 -27.90 17.98 65.33
C SER A 4 -26.75 17.19 64.69
N ILE A 5 -27.10 16.31 63.74
CA ILE A 5 -26.43 16.08 62.46
C ILE A 5 -24.98 15.53 62.50
N VAL A 6 -24.88 14.20 62.40
CA VAL A 6 -23.70 13.50 61.87
C VAL A 6 -23.68 13.72 60.35
N ILE A 7 -22.73 14.53 59.87
CA ILE A 7 -22.52 14.77 58.44
C ILE A 7 -21.77 13.57 57.86
N ILE A 8 -22.51 12.66 57.22
CA ILE A 8 -21.93 11.60 56.39
C ILE A 8 -21.58 12.24 55.03
N THR A 9 -20.31 12.57 54.82
CA THR A 9 -19.80 13.00 53.51
C THR A 9 -19.69 11.78 52.59
N PHE A 10 -20.72 11.56 51.77
CA PHE A 10 -20.71 10.57 50.70
C PHE A 10 -19.86 11.11 49.54
N LEU A 11 -18.64 10.59 49.38
CA LEU A 11 -17.78 10.85 48.22
C LEU A 11 -18.41 10.19 46.99
N ILE A 12 -19.10 10.97 46.17
CA ILE A 12 -19.55 10.55 44.84
C ILE A 12 -18.31 10.53 43.94
N GLN A 13 -17.71 9.34 43.81
CA GLN A 13 -16.69 9.08 42.80
C GLN A 13 -17.38 9.10 41.43
N ILE A 14 -17.31 10.23 40.72
CA ILE A 14 -17.78 10.32 39.34
C ILE A 14 -16.79 9.53 38.48
N CYS A 15 -17.17 8.31 38.13
CA CYS A 15 -16.49 7.51 37.11
C CYS A 15 -16.69 8.23 35.76
N VAL A 16 -15.79 9.14 35.39
CA VAL A 16 -15.71 9.63 34.01
C VAL A 16 -15.26 8.45 33.17
N SER A 17 -16.22 7.71 32.64
CA SER A 17 -15.98 6.66 31.67
C SER A 17 -15.53 7.35 30.40
N ASN A 18 -14.23 7.32 30.13
CA ASN A 18 -13.72 7.58 28.78
C ASN A 18 -14.27 6.45 27.89
N ALA A 19 -15.46 6.67 27.33
CA ALA A 19 -15.95 5.91 26.21
C ALA A 19 -14.97 6.17 25.07
N SER A 20 -13.98 5.28 24.93
CA SER A 20 -13.08 5.26 23.79
C SER A 20 -13.96 5.10 22.56
N HIS A 21 -14.19 6.21 21.84
CA HIS A 21 -14.89 6.20 20.57
C HIS A 21 -14.04 5.37 19.62
N SER A 22 -14.32 4.06 19.55
CA SER A 22 -13.82 3.22 18.48
C SER A 22 -14.58 3.63 17.23
N SER A 23 -14.12 4.71 16.58
CA SER A 23 -14.57 5.06 15.24
C SER A 23 -14.25 3.86 14.36
N THR A 24 -15.30 3.17 13.91
CA THR A 24 -15.13 2.07 12.96
C THR A 24 -14.55 2.67 11.68
N ILE A 25 -13.28 2.40 11.40
CA ILE A 25 -12.63 2.88 10.18
C ILE A 25 -13.31 2.19 9.00
N ILE A 26 -14.01 2.98 8.17
CA ILE A 26 -14.70 2.46 6.99
C ILE A 26 -13.69 2.32 5.85
N PHE A 27 -13.35 1.10 5.50
CA PHE A 27 -12.49 0.82 4.35
C PHE A 27 -13.29 0.95 3.04
N ARG A 28 -12.68 1.56 2.03
CA ARG A 28 -13.22 1.64 0.66
C ARG A 28 -12.41 0.73 -0.25
N ARG A 29 -13.08 -0.07 -1.07
CA ARG A 29 -12.43 -0.92 -2.09
C ARG A 29 -11.62 -0.06 -3.06
N LYS A 30 -10.35 -0.42 -3.21
CA LYS A 30 -9.41 0.29 -4.10
C LYS A 30 -9.36 -0.37 -5.47
N GLU A 31 -9.16 -1.69 -5.50
CA GLU A 31 -9.05 -2.48 -6.72
C GLU A 31 -9.71 -3.85 -6.55
N SER A 32 -10.17 -4.41 -7.67
CA SER A 32 -10.69 -5.78 -7.79
C SER A 32 -10.35 -6.34 -9.17
N VAL A 33 -9.93 -7.60 -9.26
CA VAL A 33 -9.75 -8.34 -10.53
C VAL A 33 -10.71 -9.51 -10.60
N SER A 34 -11.07 -9.91 -11.81
CA SER A 34 -11.79 -11.16 -12.07
C SER A 34 -10.92 -12.37 -11.77
N ASP A 35 -11.54 -13.55 -11.71
CA ASP A 35 -10.83 -14.79 -11.45
C ASP A 35 -9.72 -15.05 -12.48
N PRO A 36 -8.50 -15.33 -12.03
CA PRO A 36 -7.35 -15.52 -12.92
C PRO A 36 -7.47 -16.82 -13.71
N GLN A 37 -7.26 -16.74 -15.02
CA GLN A 37 -7.26 -17.91 -15.89
C GLN A 37 -6.11 -18.86 -15.53
N ASN A 38 -6.38 -20.18 -15.55
CA ASN A 38 -5.41 -21.24 -15.26
C ASN A 38 -4.83 -21.24 -13.83
N TRP A 39 -5.40 -20.47 -12.91
CA TRP A 39 -5.00 -20.43 -11.50
C TRP A 39 -6.12 -20.99 -10.63
N VAL A 40 -5.77 -21.92 -9.74
CA VAL A 40 -6.71 -22.49 -8.77
C VAL A 40 -6.31 -22.11 -7.35
N LYS A 41 -7.28 -21.68 -6.55
CA LYS A 41 -7.11 -21.39 -5.13
C LYS A 41 -6.94 -22.69 -4.36
N ILE A 42 -5.81 -22.89 -3.70
CA ILE A 42 -5.48 -24.15 -3.02
C ILE A 42 -5.50 -24.07 -1.49
N GLY A 43 -5.53 -22.86 -0.91
CA GLY A 43 -5.64 -22.69 0.53
C GLY A 43 -5.24 -21.31 1.03
N LYS A 44 -5.17 -21.15 2.35
CA LYS A 44 -4.65 -19.94 3.00
C LYS A 44 -3.15 -20.08 3.27
N PRO A 45 -2.35 -19.02 3.06
CA PRO A 45 -0.95 -19.01 3.47
C PRO A 45 -0.81 -19.00 5.00
N PRO A 46 0.32 -19.46 5.55
CA PRO A 46 0.65 -19.25 6.95
C PRO A 46 0.61 -17.76 7.31
N ALA A 47 0.00 -17.43 8.45
CA ALA A 47 -0.14 -16.04 8.91
C ALA A 47 1.19 -15.30 9.07
N ASN A 48 2.26 -16.04 9.38
CA ASN A 48 3.62 -15.53 9.56
C ASN A 48 4.46 -15.52 8.28
N GLN A 49 3.96 -16.08 7.16
CA GLN A 49 4.65 -16.02 5.88
C GLN A 49 4.83 -14.54 5.50
N THR A 50 6.06 -14.15 5.16
CA THR A 50 6.36 -12.78 4.77
C THR A 50 6.05 -12.55 3.30
N ILE A 51 5.52 -11.36 2.99
CA ILE A 51 5.32 -10.89 1.62
C ILE A 51 5.93 -9.50 1.48
N SER A 52 6.54 -9.23 0.33
CA SER A 52 7.04 -7.91 -0.02
C SER A 52 6.02 -7.17 -0.87
N LEU A 53 5.56 -6.03 -0.37
CA LEU A 53 4.61 -5.15 -1.05
C LEU A 53 5.32 -3.87 -1.46
N ARG A 54 4.89 -3.32 -2.60
CA ARG A 54 5.25 -2.01 -3.11
C ARG A 54 3.99 -1.17 -3.20
N ILE A 55 4.00 -0.06 -2.49
CA ILE A 55 2.91 0.91 -2.45
C ILE A 55 3.32 2.07 -3.35
N SER A 56 2.52 2.35 -4.37
CA SER A 56 2.73 3.47 -5.27
C SER A 56 1.97 4.70 -4.78
N LEU A 57 2.63 5.85 -4.81
CA LEU A 57 2.07 7.16 -4.50
C LEU A 57 1.75 7.92 -5.81
N PRO A 58 0.92 8.98 -5.78
CA PRO A 58 0.65 9.81 -6.94
C PRO A 58 1.92 10.42 -7.54
N GLN A 59 2.07 10.32 -8.87
CA GLN A 59 3.17 10.91 -9.64
C GLN A 59 2.63 12.02 -10.55
N PRO A 60 2.48 13.26 -10.07
CA PRO A 60 1.73 14.31 -10.78
C PRO A 60 2.38 14.75 -12.10
N GLY A 61 3.71 14.66 -12.23
CA GLY A 61 4.43 15.08 -13.44
C GLY A 61 4.51 14.02 -14.54
N PHE A 62 3.75 12.92 -14.47
CA PHE A 62 3.87 11.84 -15.45
C PHE A 62 3.53 12.28 -16.89
N SER A 63 2.53 13.15 -17.07
CA SER A 63 2.19 13.72 -18.39
C SER A 63 3.30 14.61 -18.95
N THR A 64 3.96 15.39 -18.08
CA THR A 64 5.14 16.17 -18.44
C THR A 64 6.25 15.24 -18.91
N LEU A 65 6.52 14.16 -18.17
CA LEU A 65 7.52 13.17 -18.54
C LEU A 65 7.22 12.50 -19.88
N GLU A 66 5.97 12.10 -20.14
CA GLU A 66 5.53 11.50 -21.41
C GLU A 66 5.75 12.45 -22.59
N ARG A 67 5.41 13.74 -22.42
CA ARG A 67 5.69 14.77 -23.42
C ARG A 67 7.20 14.89 -23.68
N HIS A 68 8.01 14.96 -22.62
CA HIS A 68 9.47 15.03 -22.76
C HIS A 68 10.03 13.83 -23.51
N ILE A 69 9.59 12.61 -23.18
CA ILE A 69 10.02 11.38 -23.87
C ILE A 69 9.66 11.45 -25.36
N SER A 70 8.45 11.90 -25.68
CA SER A 70 8.00 12.04 -27.07
C SER A 70 8.87 13.03 -27.86
N GLU A 71 9.11 14.21 -27.30
CA GLU A 71 9.91 15.28 -27.93
C GLU A 71 11.38 14.92 -28.15
N VAL A 72 11.98 14.13 -27.26
CA VAL A 72 13.41 13.76 -27.37
C VAL A 72 13.62 12.49 -28.19
N SER A 73 12.55 11.72 -28.45
CA SER A 73 12.57 10.49 -29.25
C SER A 73 12.17 10.70 -30.71
N ASP A 74 11.57 11.85 -31.04
CA ASP A 74 11.21 12.23 -32.41
C ASP A 74 12.45 12.76 -33.17
N PRO A 75 12.94 12.08 -34.21
CA PRO A 75 14.13 12.49 -34.97
C PRO A 75 13.96 13.81 -35.72
N THR A 76 12.72 14.28 -35.92
CA THR A 76 12.42 15.55 -36.59
C THR A 76 12.27 16.70 -35.62
N HIS A 77 12.18 16.41 -34.31
CA HIS A 77 11.99 17.41 -33.28
C HIS A 77 13.32 18.04 -32.87
N LEU A 78 13.31 19.35 -32.56
CA LEU A 78 14.52 20.12 -32.21
C LEU A 78 15.24 19.59 -30.97
N ARG A 79 14.52 18.86 -30.11
CA ARG A 79 15.05 18.30 -28.86
C ARG A 79 15.51 16.84 -28.99
N TYR A 80 15.56 16.29 -30.20
CA TYR A 80 15.98 14.92 -30.41
C TYR A 80 17.32 14.60 -29.72
N GLY A 81 17.35 13.52 -28.95
CA GLY A 81 18.54 13.08 -28.21
C GLY A 81 18.87 13.89 -26.94
N MET A 82 18.10 14.94 -26.61
CA MET A 82 18.30 15.75 -25.40
C MET A 82 17.58 15.15 -24.18
N TYR A 83 18.02 13.97 -23.74
CA TYR A 83 17.41 13.26 -22.60
C TYR A 83 17.58 14.01 -21.28
N LEU A 84 16.63 13.83 -20.37
CA LEU A 84 16.67 14.35 -19.01
C LEU A 84 17.70 13.58 -18.17
N SER A 85 18.28 14.26 -17.17
CA SER A 85 19.07 13.57 -16.14
C SER A 85 18.15 12.73 -15.25
N LYS A 86 18.75 11.81 -14.48
CA LYS A 86 18.01 10.99 -13.51
C LYS A 86 17.32 11.88 -12.46
N GLU A 87 18.04 12.86 -11.95
CA GLU A 87 17.58 13.80 -10.92
C GLU A 87 16.43 14.66 -11.43
N ASP A 88 16.46 15.09 -12.70
CA ASP A 88 15.36 15.83 -13.33
C ASP A 88 14.09 14.98 -13.37
N VAL A 89 14.20 13.71 -13.80
CA VAL A 89 13.07 12.78 -13.85
C VAL A 89 12.49 12.56 -12.45
N GLU A 90 13.35 12.33 -11.46
CA GLU A 90 12.95 12.14 -10.07
C GLU A 90 12.18 13.35 -9.52
N SER A 91 12.64 14.56 -9.84
CA SER A 91 11.96 15.80 -9.44
C SER A 91 10.56 15.92 -10.05
N ILE A 92 10.39 15.52 -11.31
CA ILE A 92 9.12 15.61 -12.05
C ILE A 92 8.09 14.64 -11.50
N VAL A 93 8.50 13.41 -11.14
CA VAL A 93 7.57 12.36 -10.69
C VAL A 93 7.38 12.30 -9.18
N SER A 94 8.11 13.11 -8.42
CA SER A 94 8.04 13.14 -6.96
C SER A 94 6.60 13.38 -6.46
N PRO A 95 6.12 12.57 -5.48
CA PRO A 95 4.78 12.71 -4.96
C PRO A 95 4.65 13.97 -4.08
N PRO A 96 3.42 14.53 -3.94
CA PRO A 96 3.18 15.63 -3.00
C PRO A 96 3.53 15.23 -1.56
N LEU A 97 4.10 16.17 -0.80
CA LEU A 97 4.51 15.94 0.59
C LEU A 97 3.36 15.44 1.47
N ASP A 98 2.15 15.94 1.26
CA ASP A 98 0.95 15.50 1.96
C ASP A 98 0.67 13.99 1.75
N SER A 99 0.92 13.48 0.55
CA SER A 99 0.78 12.05 0.25
C SER A 99 1.84 11.21 0.95
N VAL A 100 3.08 11.71 0.99
CA VAL A 100 4.18 11.06 1.71
C VAL A 100 3.85 10.96 3.20
N ASN A 101 3.38 12.05 3.80
CA ASN A 101 3.01 12.12 5.21
C ASN A 101 1.82 11.22 5.53
N ALA A 102 0.76 11.25 4.72
CA ALA A 102 -0.42 10.40 4.91
C ALA A 102 -0.06 8.91 4.88
N VAL A 103 0.79 8.48 3.94
CA VAL A 103 1.26 7.09 3.86
C VAL A 103 2.16 6.74 5.05
N ASN A 104 3.06 7.64 5.47
CA ASN A 104 3.92 7.40 6.64
C ASN A 104 3.11 7.20 7.93
N LEU A 105 2.12 8.07 8.17
CA LEU A 105 1.23 7.96 9.32
C LEU A 105 0.44 6.64 9.28
N TRP A 106 -0.17 6.33 8.13
CA TRP A 106 -0.93 5.09 7.96
C TRP A 106 -0.09 3.82 8.20
N LEU A 107 1.15 3.78 7.70
CA LEU A 107 2.07 2.67 7.94
C LEU A 107 2.48 2.59 9.42
N GLY A 108 2.79 3.74 10.03
CA GLY A 108 3.14 3.85 11.45
C GLY A 108 2.03 3.36 12.38
N ASP A 109 0.79 3.77 12.12
CA ASP A 109 -0.41 3.36 12.87
C ASP A 109 -0.64 1.84 12.80
N ASN A 110 -0.17 1.20 11.72
CA ASN A 110 -0.20 -0.26 11.54
C ASN A 110 1.07 -0.98 12.04
N GLY A 111 1.91 -0.27 12.81
CA GLY A 111 3.11 -0.82 13.44
C GLY A 111 4.29 -1.05 12.49
N ILE A 112 4.26 -0.48 11.28
CA ILE A 112 5.36 -0.55 10.31
C ILE A 112 6.26 0.66 10.55
N LYS A 113 7.49 0.41 11.00
CA LYS A 113 8.42 1.48 11.34
C LYS A 113 9.04 2.04 10.07
N GLU A 114 9.35 3.33 10.07
CA GLU A 114 9.97 4.01 8.92
C GLU A 114 11.28 3.35 8.46
N ARG A 115 12.08 2.82 9.38
CA ARG A 115 13.31 2.07 9.07
C ARG A 115 13.09 0.79 8.25
N ASP A 116 11.89 0.21 8.30
CA ASP A 116 11.51 -1.01 7.59
C ASP A 116 10.88 -0.69 6.22
N CYS A 117 10.72 0.61 5.91
CA CYS A 117 10.23 1.13 4.64
C CYS A 117 11.40 1.55 3.75
N HIS A 118 11.50 0.94 2.56
CA HIS A 118 12.48 1.36 1.56
C HIS A 118 11.80 2.18 0.46
N ARG A 119 12.24 3.42 0.27
CA ARG A 119 11.68 4.32 -0.75
C ARG A 119 12.52 4.31 -2.03
N SER A 120 11.86 4.51 -3.16
CA SER A 120 12.55 4.90 -4.40
C SER A 120 13.22 6.27 -4.22
N PRO A 121 14.23 6.61 -5.05
CA PRO A 121 14.84 7.94 -5.05
C PRO A 121 13.85 9.09 -5.20
N ALA A 122 12.87 8.97 -6.10
CA ALA A 122 11.80 9.95 -6.26
C ALA A 122 10.74 9.92 -5.12
N GLY A 123 10.79 8.92 -4.23
CA GLY A 123 9.85 8.78 -3.10
C GLY A 123 8.44 8.32 -3.49
N ASP A 124 8.18 8.10 -4.77
CA ASP A 124 6.93 7.65 -5.39
C ASP A 124 6.57 6.18 -5.11
N TRP A 125 7.54 5.39 -4.64
CA TRP A 125 7.33 4.00 -4.23
C TRP A 125 7.81 3.75 -2.81
N VAL A 126 7.03 2.98 -2.06
CA VAL A 126 7.41 2.46 -0.73
C VAL A 126 7.38 0.94 -0.76
N LYS A 127 8.52 0.30 -0.54
CA LYS A 127 8.64 -1.14 -0.37
C LYS A 127 8.61 -1.49 1.11
N ILE A 128 7.71 -2.39 1.49
CA ILE A 128 7.60 -2.97 2.84
C ILE A 128 7.64 -4.49 2.74
N THR A 129 8.15 -5.16 3.78
CA THR A 129 8.09 -6.63 3.89
C THR A 129 7.47 -7.00 5.22
N ILE A 130 6.28 -7.58 5.18
CA ILE A 130 5.46 -7.82 6.36
C ILE A 130 4.82 -9.23 6.32
N PRO A 131 4.42 -9.80 7.47
CA PRO A 131 3.64 -11.04 7.50
C PRO A 131 2.29 -10.89 6.79
N VAL A 132 1.79 -11.97 6.19
CA VAL A 132 0.47 -11.99 5.53
C VAL A 132 -0.62 -11.48 6.46
N ALA A 133 -0.65 -11.93 7.72
CA ALA A 133 -1.69 -11.48 8.66
C ALA A 133 -1.65 -9.96 8.92
N GLN A 134 -0.48 -9.33 8.83
CA GLN A 134 -0.38 -7.87 8.95
C GLN A 134 -0.84 -7.19 7.64
N ALA A 135 -0.50 -7.76 6.48
CA ALA A 135 -0.94 -7.26 5.18
C ALA A 135 -2.47 -7.35 5.01
N GLU A 136 -3.09 -8.43 5.48
CA GLU A 136 -4.55 -8.62 5.47
C GLU A 136 -5.28 -7.54 6.28
N ARG A 137 -4.75 -7.19 7.47
CA ARG A 137 -5.26 -6.08 8.28
C ARG A 137 -5.05 -4.72 7.62
N LEU A 138 -3.84 -4.48 7.11
CA LEU A 138 -3.46 -3.21 6.48
C LEU A 138 -4.34 -2.87 5.27
N LEU A 139 -4.70 -3.90 4.48
CA LEU A 139 -5.41 -3.77 3.21
C LEU A 139 -6.88 -4.23 3.25
N ASN A 140 -7.37 -4.59 4.43
CA ASN A 140 -8.69 -5.20 4.64
C ASN A 140 -9.05 -6.23 3.55
N THR A 141 -8.24 -7.28 3.46
CA THR A 141 -8.33 -8.32 2.43
C THR A 141 -7.99 -9.70 3.00
N THR A 142 -8.14 -10.74 2.19
CA THR A 142 -7.67 -12.10 2.51
C THR A 142 -6.78 -12.62 1.39
N TYR A 143 -5.56 -13.03 1.73
CA TYR A 143 -4.65 -13.66 0.79
C TYR A 143 -4.91 -15.15 0.70
N TYR A 144 -4.68 -15.69 -0.49
CA TYR A 144 -4.75 -17.11 -0.77
C TYR A 144 -3.50 -17.58 -1.50
N ILE A 145 -3.16 -18.84 -1.28
CA ILE A 145 -2.21 -19.55 -2.14
C ILE A 145 -2.97 -19.97 -3.40
N TRP A 146 -2.43 -19.60 -4.55
CA TRP A 146 -2.91 -20.11 -5.84
C TRP A 146 -1.84 -20.94 -6.52
N LYS A 147 -2.29 -21.99 -7.20
CA LYS A 147 -1.47 -22.89 -7.99
C LYS A 147 -1.85 -22.77 -9.47
N HIS A 148 -0.86 -22.64 -10.33
CA HIS A 148 -1.06 -22.66 -11.77
C HIS A 148 -1.33 -24.10 -12.22
N THR A 149 -2.40 -24.30 -12.98
CA THR A 149 -2.93 -25.62 -13.36
C THR A 149 -2.00 -26.40 -14.30
N VAL A 150 -1.25 -25.71 -15.16
CA VAL A 150 -0.39 -26.36 -16.17
C VAL A 150 1.01 -26.64 -15.64
N ASP A 151 1.65 -25.65 -15.02
CA ASP A 151 3.07 -25.74 -14.64
C ASP A 151 3.28 -26.09 -13.15
N GLY A 152 2.24 -25.90 -12.33
CA GLY A 152 2.33 -26.11 -10.88
C GLY A 152 2.90 -24.96 -10.08
N ASP A 153 3.26 -23.82 -10.70
CA ASP A 153 3.74 -22.60 -10.03
C ASP A 153 2.80 -22.16 -8.91
N VAL A 154 3.36 -21.62 -7.83
CA VAL A 154 2.60 -21.20 -6.64
C VAL A 154 2.85 -19.74 -6.32
N LEU A 155 1.79 -19.00 -6.01
CA LEU A 155 1.87 -17.60 -5.54
C LEU A 155 0.90 -17.32 -4.40
N VAL A 156 1.14 -16.23 -3.67
CA VAL A 156 0.25 -15.73 -2.61
C VAL A 156 -0.36 -14.41 -3.07
N ARG A 157 -1.65 -14.38 -3.34
CA ARG A 157 -2.36 -13.23 -3.94
C ARG A 157 -3.78 -13.12 -3.41
N THR A 158 -4.35 -11.93 -3.58
CA THR A 158 -5.78 -11.65 -3.38
C THR A 158 -6.38 -11.13 -4.68
N LEU A 159 -7.71 -11.16 -4.79
CA LEU A 159 -8.45 -10.64 -5.94
C LEU A 159 -8.93 -9.20 -5.72
N GLU A 160 -8.96 -8.71 -4.49
CA GLU A 160 -9.38 -7.35 -4.19
C GLU A 160 -8.74 -6.85 -2.91
N TYR A 161 -8.67 -5.54 -2.74
CA TYR A 161 -8.30 -4.95 -1.46
C TYR A 161 -8.95 -3.59 -1.27
N SER A 162 -8.94 -3.13 -0.03
CA SER A 162 -9.52 -1.86 0.38
C SER A 162 -8.51 -1.02 1.14
N LEU A 163 -8.75 0.29 1.20
CA LEU A 163 -7.92 1.23 1.95
C LEU A 163 -8.80 2.14 2.81
N PRO A 164 -8.28 2.62 3.95
CA PRO A 164 -8.98 3.60 4.75
C PRO A 164 -9.08 4.94 3.99
N PRO A 165 -10.08 5.80 4.29
CA PRO A 165 -10.33 7.02 3.54
C PRO A 165 -9.16 8.01 3.62
N THR A 166 -8.41 7.97 4.73
CA THR A 166 -7.24 8.82 5.00
C THR A 166 -6.09 8.61 4.03
N VAL A 167 -5.97 7.42 3.42
CA VAL A 167 -4.85 7.08 2.52
C VAL A 167 -5.33 6.77 1.10
N TYR A 168 -6.65 6.66 0.87
CA TYR A 168 -7.23 6.20 -0.39
C TYR A 168 -6.79 7.03 -1.61
N SER A 169 -6.71 8.36 -1.46
CA SER A 169 -6.26 9.30 -2.50
C SER A 169 -4.73 9.41 -2.62
N HIS A 170 -4.00 8.95 -1.62
CA HIS A 170 -2.53 9.06 -1.53
C HIS A 170 -1.80 7.79 -1.95
N VAL A 171 -2.54 6.72 -2.26
CA VAL A 171 -2.02 5.49 -2.83
C VAL A 171 -2.68 5.29 -4.18
N THR A 172 -1.87 5.10 -5.23
CA THR A 172 -2.39 4.79 -6.56
C THR A 172 -2.70 3.30 -6.66
N HIS A 173 -1.71 2.43 -6.44
CA HIS A 173 -1.86 0.97 -6.52
C HIS A 173 -0.89 0.26 -5.54
N ILE A 174 -1.17 -1.00 -5.20
CA ILE A 174 -0.29 -1.84 -4.35
C ILE A 174 0.03 -3.15 -5.05
N GLN A 175 1.31 -3.44 -5.24
CA GLN A 175 1.81 -4.60 -5.98
C GLN A 175 2.74 -5.47 -5.14
N PRO A 176 2.86 -6.77 -5.42
CA PRO A 176 2.21 -7.52 -6.50
C PRO A 176 0.86 -8.13 -6.10
N THR A 177 0.13 -7.54 -5.14
CA THR A 177 -1.06 -8.06 -4.44
C THR A 177 -2.06 -8.82 -5.31
N MET A 178 -2.34 -8.33 -6.52
CA MET A 178 -3.37 -8.85 -7.45
C MET A 178 -2.80 -9.28 -8.81
N MET A 179 -1.47 -9.30 -8.96
CA MET A 179 -0.84 -9.65 -10.23
C MET A 179 -0.55 -11.15 -10.30
N PHE A 180 -1.24 -11.84 -11.23
CA PHE A 180 -1.08 -13.27 -11.54
C PHE A 180 -0.18 -13.49 -12.76
N ALA A 181 0.97 -12.83 -12.77
CA ALA A 181 1.96 -12.95 -13.85
C ALA A 181 2.97 -14.06 -13.56
N ARG A 182 3.40 -14.75 -14.62
CA ARG A 182 4.54 -15.68 -14.61
C ARG A 182 5.71 -15.02 -15.34
N LEU A 183 6.66 -14.47 -14.60
CA LEU A 183 7.89 -13.96 -15.18
C LEU A 183 8.85 -15.14 -15.38
N ARG A 184 8.90 -15.68 -16.61
CA ARG A 184 9.90 -16.68 -16.97
C ARG A 184 11.19 -15.95 -17.34
N CYS A 185 12.31 -16.34 -16.74
CA CYS A 185 13.61 -15.97 -17.27
C CYS A 185 13.77 -16.71 -18.61
N GLN A 186 13.72 -16.00 -19.74
CA GLN A 186 14.11 -16.60 -21.00
C GLN A 186 15.61 -16.88 -20.92
N ALA A 187 15.99 -18.15 -21.02
CA ALA A 187 17.40 -18.49 -21.23
C ALA A 187 17.82 -17.82 -22.55
N LEU A 188 18.75 -16.88 -22.47
CA LEU A 188 19.33 -16.24 -23.66
C LEU A 188 19.96 -17.37 -24.49
N THR A 189 19.27 -17.79 -25.54
CA THR A 189 19.85 -18.68 -26.54
C THR A 189 20.60 -17.76 -27.49
N LEU A 190 21.82 -17.38 -27.12
CA LEU A 190 22.75 -16.74 -28.03
C LEU A 190 23.13 -17.79 -29.08
N PHE A 191 22.70 -17.57 -30.32
CA PHE A 191 23.22 -18.27 -31.49
C PHE A 191 24.48 -17.57 -32.00
#